data_AF-A0A1Y2FKF5-F1
#
_entry.id   AF-A0A1Y2FKF5-F1
#
_cell.length_a   1.000
_cell.length_b   1.000
_cell.length_c   1.000
_cell.angle_alpha   90.00
_cell.angle_beta   90.00
_cell.angle_gamma   90.00
#
_symmetry.space_group_name_H-M   'P 1'
#
loop_
_entity.id
_entity.type
_entity.pdbx_description
1 polymer ?
#
loop_
_entity_poly.entity_id
_entity_poly.type
_entity_poly.pdbx_seq_one_letter_code
_entity_poly.pdbx_strand_id
1 'polypeptide(L)'
;CGVGVARCAPGLCCSKYGYCDTSADHCGSGCQSEFGECTGSTYTTTTTTTAITSKETDLPISTYRCGAGVARCAPGLCCSQYGYCGSNEKYCGKGCQSEFGECKSIKRTDLPVSDGKCGDNVAVCRDGYCCSKYGYCGQTSEYCGTGCQSEFGDCY
;
A
#
# COMPACT_ATOMS: atom_id res chain seq x y z
N CYS A 1 -7.71 -6.90 -22.56
CA CYS A 1 -8.77 -6.75 -21.56
C CYS A 1 -9.96 -7.64 -21.91
N GLY A 2 -10.88 -7.90 -20.99
CA GLY A 2 -12.06 -8.76 -21.23
C GLY A 2 -12.09 -10.00 -20.34
N VAL A 3 -13.15 -10.80 -20.50
CA VAL A 3 -13.43 -12.01 -19.70
C VAL A 3 -12.24 -12.97 -19.76
N GLY A 4 -11.73 -13.35 -18.59
CA GLY A 4 -10.59 -14.26 -18.46
C GLY A 4 -9.21 -13.64 -18.75
N VAL A 5 -9.13 -12.32 -19.00
CA VAL A 5 -7.87 -11.62 -19.30
C VAL A 5 -7.47 -10.65 -18.18
N ALA A 6 -7.92 -9.40 -18.22
CA ALA A 6 -7.59 -8.36 -17.25
C ALA A 6 -8.43 -7.10 -17.53
N ARG A 7 -8.50 -6.17 -16.57
CA ARG A 7 -9.08 -4.84 -16.80
C ARG A 7 -8.05 -3.90 -17.45
N CYS A 8 -8.52 -2.94 -18.22
CA CYS A 8 -7.71 -1.82 -18.71
C CYS A 8 -7.29 -0.91 -17.56
N ALA A 9 -6.18 -0.20 -17.75
CA ALA A 9 -5.74 0.81 -16.80
C ALA A 9 -6.77 1.97 -16.72
N PRO A 10 -6.79 2.72 -15.62
CA PRO A 10 -7.75 3.82 -15.43
C PRO A 10 -7.73 4.81 -16.59
N GLY A 11 -8.89 5.26 -17.04
CA GLY A 11 -9.08 6.13 -18.19
C GLY A 11 -9.05 5.43 -19.56
N LEU A 12 -8.80 4.12 -19.64
CA LEU A 12 -8.82 3.35 -20.88
C LEU A 12 -10.09 2.51 -21.00
N CYS A 13 -10.62 2.47 -22.22
CA CYS A 13 -11.78 1.69 -22.60
C CYS A 13 -11.35 0.29 -23.02
N CYS A 14 -12.15 -0.72 -22.67
CA CYS A 14 -11.93 -2.08 -23.16
C CYS A 14 -12.82 -2.33 -24.37
N SER A 15 -12.26 -2.38 -25.57
CA SER A 15 -13.07 -2.60 -26.78
C SER A 15 -13.67 -4.01 -26.82
N LYS A 16 -14.67 -4.24 -27.67
CA LYS A 16 -15.26 -5.58 -27.91
C LYS A 16 -14.25 -6.64 -28.35
N TYR A 17 -13.09 -6.21 -28.84
CA TYR A 17 -12.02 -7.08 -29.30
C TYR A 17 -10.94 -7.34 -28.23
N GLY A 18 -11.12 -6.78 -27.03
CA GLY A 18 -10.23 -7.01 -25.90
C GLY A 18 -8.97 -6.13 -25.90
N TYR A 19 -9.02 -4.96 -26.54
CA TYR A 19 -7.92 -3.99 -26.55
C TYR A 19 -8.24 -2.78 -25.68
N CYS A 20 -7.20 -2.24 -25.02
CA CYS A 20 -7.30 -1.05 -24.19
C CYS A 20 -6.88 0.19 -24.98
N ASP A 21 -7.77 1.17 -25.13
CA ASP A 21 -7.49 2.44 -25.81
C ASP A 21 -8.45 3.55 -25.34
N THR A 22 -8.19 4.81 -25.70
CA THR A 22 -9.00 5.99 -25.37
C THR A 22 -9.80 6.53 -26.56
N SER A 23 -9.71 5.91 -27.74
CA SER A 23 -10.42 6.41 -28.93
C SER A 23 -11.93 6.24 -28.82
N ALA A 24 -12.69 7.20 -29.33
CA ALA A 24 -14.15 7.20 -29.25
C ALA A 24 -14.79 5.93 -29.84
N ASP A 25 -14.18 5.38 -30.90
CA ASP A 25 -14.61 4.11 -31.51
C ASP A 25 -14.38 2.89 -30.60
N HIS A 26 -13.35 2.92 -29.75
CA HIS A 26 -13.05 1.87 -28.77
C HIS A 26 -13.89 2.01 -27.50
N CYS A 27 -14.23 3.24 -27.14
CA CYS A 27 -15.02 3.56 -25.95
C CYS A 27 -16.53 3.47 -26.17
N GLY A 28 -16.99 3.58 -27.42
CA GLY A 28 -18.40 3.56 -27.77
C GLY A 28 -19.01 2.17 -27.85
N SER A 29 -19.72 1.89 -28.95
CA SER A 29 -20.55 0.69 -29.09
C SER A 29 -19.73 -0.60 -29.06
N GLY A 30 -19.99 -1.44 -28.06
CA GLY A 30 -19.30 -2.72 -27.85
C GLY A 30 -18.15 -2.65 -26.85
N CYS A 31 -17.93 -1.51 -26.19
CA CYS A 31 -17.00 -1.45 -25.09
C CYS A 31 -17.46 -2.35 -23.91
N GLN A 32 -16.53 -3.12 -23.35
CA GLN A 32 -16.74 -4.07 -22.25
C GLN A 32 -16.58 -3.35 -20.90
N SER A 33 -17.69 -2.85 -20.34
CA SER A 33 -17.68 -1.96 -19.16
C SER A 33 -17.17 -2.58 -17.87
N GLU A 34 -17.18 -3.92 -17.75
CA GLU A 34 -16.56 -4.62 -16.61
C GLU A 34 -15.02 -4.52 -16.64
N PHE A 35 -14.45 -4.24 -17.83
CA PHE A 35 -13.02 -4.28 -18.09
C PHE A 35 -12.42 -2.95 -18.57
N GLY A 36 -13.21 -1.87 -18.69
CA GLY A 36 -12.72 -0.52 -19.05
C GLY A 36 -13.82 0.55 -18.98
N GLU A 37 -13.46 1.80 -19.23
CA GLU A 37 -14.33 2.98 -19.01
C GLU A 37 -15.11 3.40 -20.27
N CYS A 38 -16.25 2.78 -20.53
CA CYS A 38 -17.02 2.97 -21.77
C CYS A 38 -17.85 4.27 -21.82
N THR A 39 -17.92 4.91 -22.98
CA THR A 39 -18.75 6.11 -23.21
C THR A 39 -20.21 5.72 -23.46
N GLY A 40 -21.15 6.35 -22.74
CA GLY A 40 -22.59 6.12 -22.90
C GLY A 40 -23.20 5.11 -21.93
N SER A 41 -22.41 4.42 -21.12
CA SER A 41 -22.96 3.85 -19.89
C SER A 41 -23.21 4.97 -18.90
N THR A 42 -24.47 5.42 -18.83
CA THR A 42 -25.02 6.03 -17.63
C THR A 42 -25.06 4.96 -16.54
N TYR A 43 -23.89 4.48 -16.09
CA TYR A 43 -23.80 3.99 -14.74
C TYR A 43 -24.12 5.21 -13.90
N THR A 44 -25.30 5.17 -13.26
CA THR A 44 -25.42 5.74 -11.93
C THR A 44 -24.26 5.11 -11.16
N THR A 45 -23.13 5.81 -11.11
CA THR A 45 -22.10 5.54 -10.15
C THR A 45 -22.86 5.56 -8.83
N THR A 46 -23.08 4.40 -8.22
CA THR A 46 -23.32 4.38 -6.78
C THR A 46 -21.99 4.79 -6.18
N THR A 47 -21.70 6.08 -6.30
CA THR A 47 -20.77 6.80 -5.49
C THR A 47 -21.40 6.69 -4.12
N THR A 48 -21.00 5.69 -3.35
CA THR A 48 -21.22 5.73 -1.91
C THR A 48 -20.33 6.86 -1.42
N THR A 49 -20.83 8.08 -1.62
CA THR A 49 -20.26 9.33 -1.14
C THR A 49 -20.54 9.33 0.35
N THR A 50 -19.79 8.54 1.10
CA THR A 50 -19.70 8.71 2.54
C THR A 50 -18.97 10.03 2.75
N ALA A 51 -19.75 11.11 2.89
CA ALA A 51 -19.25 12.40 3.27
C ALA A 51 -18.63 12.26 4.67
N ILE A 52 -17.31 12.12 4.73
CA ILE A 52 -16.54 12.33 5.94
C ILE A 52 -15.67 13.56 5.72
N THR A 53 -16.11 14.62 6.37
CA THR A 53 -15.42 15.87 6.62
C THR A 53 -14.02 15.61 7.20
N SER A 54 -12.96 15.98 6.47
CA SER A 54 -11.96 16.98 6.90
C SER A 54 -10.69 16.98 6.03
N LYS A 55 -10.39 18.13 5.42
CA LYS A 55 -9.08 18.82 5.30
C LYS A 55 -7.88 17.98 5.83
N GLU A 56 -6.88 17.57 5.05
CA GLU A 56 -5.99 18.33 4.15
C GLU A 56 -5.48 17.37 3.03
N THR A 57 -5.33 17.87 1.79
CA THR A 57 -4.61 17.24 0.64
C THR A 57 -5.10 15.87 0.09
N ASP A 58 -6.37 15.74 -0.31
CA ASP A 58 -6.92 14.50 -0.90
C ASP A 58 -6.30 14.12 -2.26
N LEU A 59 -5.27 13.26 -2.20
CA LEU A 59 -4.76 12.52 -3.33
C LEU A 59 -5.81 11.50 -3.82
N PRO A 60 -5.95 11.30 -5.15
CA PRO A 60 -6.89 10.32 -5.68
C PRO A 60 -6.55 8.90 -5.22
N ILE A 61 -7.56 8.03 -5.15
CA ILE A 61 -7.37 6.60 -4.86
C ILE A 61 -7.01 5.85 -6.15
N SER A 62 -5.99 5.00 -6.11
CA SER A 62 -5.50 4.22 -7.26
C SER A 62 -5.22 2.76 -6.89
N THR A 63 -5.33 1.87 -7.86
CA THR A 63 -4.88 0.47 -7.74
C THR A 63 -3.53 0.22 -8.42
N TYR A 64 -2.88 1.25 -8.97
CA TYR A 64 -1.66 1.10 -9.76
C TYR A 64 -0.49 1.96 -9.27
N ARG A 65 -0.60 3.29 -9.31
CA ARG A 65 0.45 4.22 -8.87
C ARG A 65 0.08 4.87 -7.56
N CYS A 66 1.06 5.17 -6.74
CA CYS A 66 0.88 5.83 -5.45
C CYS A 66 2.11 6.67 -5.09
N GLY A 67 1.99 7.44 -4.02
CA GLY A 67 3.05 8.31 -3.51
C GLY A 67 2.62 9.76 -3.45
N ALA A 68 3.47 10.58 -2.84
CA ALA A 68 3.25 12.01 -2.69
C ALA A 68 2.96 12.68 -4.05
N GLY A 69 1.92 13.49 -4.11
CA GLY A 69 1.48 14.16 -5.34
C GLY A 69 0.87 13.25 -6.42
N VAL A 70 0.81 11.94 -6.22
CA VAL A 70 0.29 10.97 -7.21
C VAL A 70 -1.08 10.44 -6.80
N ALA A 71 -1.13 9.58 -5.78
CA ALA A 71 -2.34 8.88 -5.35
C ALA A 71 -2.10 8.13 -4.03
N ARG A 72 -3.17 7.79 -3.33
CA ARG A 72 -3.17 6.76 -2.29
C ARG A 72 -3.65 5.44 -2.88
N CYS A 73 -3.11 4.33 -2.41
CA CYS A 73 -3.57 3.00 -2.81
C CYS A 73 -4.99 2.75 -2.30
N ALA A 74 -5.76 1.98 -3.07
CA ALA A 74 -7.06 1.48 -2.66
C ALA A 74 -6.95 0.66 -1.36
N PRO A 75 -8.03 0.58 -0.55
CA PRO A 75 -8.04 -0.20 0.68
C PRO A 75 -7.55 -1.64 0.46
N GLY A 76 -6.77 -2.16 1.41
CA GLY A 76 -6.10 -3.46 1.34
C GLY A 76 -4.86 -3.53 0.43
N LEU A 77 -4.44 -2.42 -0.19
CA LEU A 77 -3.23 -2.35 -1.00
C LEU A 77 -2.15 -1.48 -0.33
N CYS A 78 -0.92 -1.92 -0.47
CA CYS A 78 0.29 -1.28 0.03
C CYS A 78 0.92 -0.42 -1.06
N CYS A 79 1.47 0.73 -0.69
CA CYS A 79 2.26 1.55 -1.60
C CYS A 79 3.74 1.17 -1.47
N SER A 80 4.31 0.48 -2.45
CA SER A 80 5.73 0.10 -2.42
C SER A 80 6.66 1.31 -2.37
N GLN A 81 7.92 1.09 -1.99
CA GLN A 81 8.97 2.12 -2.06
C GLN A 81 9.18 2.71 -3.47
N TYR A 82 8.68 2.03 -4.51
CA TYR A 82 8.80 2.45 -5.91
C TYR A 82 7.54 3.17 -6.43
N GLY A 83 6.55 3.45 -5.57
CA GLY A 83 5.35 4.21 -5.95
C GLY A 83 4.35 3.40 -6.77
N TYR A 84 4.22 2.11 -6.45
CA TYR A 84 3.22 1.20 -7.03
C TYR A 84 2.38 0.53 -5.95
N CYS A 85 1.10 0.34 -6.24
CA CYS A 85 0.15 -0.36 -5.38
C CYS A 85 0.19 -1.87 -5.59
N GLY A 86 0.11 -2.64 -4.50
CA GLY A 86 -0.02 -4.09 -4.54
C GLY A 86 -0.16 -4.67 -3.14
N SER A 87 -0.46 -5.97 -3.03
CA SER A 87 -0.82 -6.61 -1.75
C SER A 87 0.19 -7.66 -1.27
N ASN A 88 1.28 -7.91 -2.02
CA ASN A 88 2.31 -8.88 -1.63
C ASN A 88 3.51 -8.23 -0.95
N GLU A 89 4.41 -9.06 -0.42
CA GLU A 89 5.60 -8.66 0.35
C GLU A 89 6.46 -7.58 -0.34
N LYS A 90 6.55 -7.59 -1.67
CA LYS A 90 7.34 -6.58 -2.42
C LYS A 90 6.74 -5.18 -2.34
N TYR A 91 5.42 -5.10 -2.09
CA TYR A 91 4.68 -3.86 -1.95
C TYR A 91 4.48 -3.48 -0.48
N CYS A 92 4.22 -4.47 0.35
CA CYS A 92 3.81 -4.30 1.73
C CYS A 92 4.94 -4.38 2.76
N GLY A 93 6.08 -4.94 2.37
CA GLY A 93 7.23 -5.12 3.25
C GLY A 93 8.09 -3.87 3.33
N LYS A 94 9.40 -4.07 3.50
CA LYS A 94 10.36 -2.99 3.72
C LYS A 94 10.24 -1.87 2.67
N GLY A 95 10.13 -0.64 3.16
CA GLY A 95 10.06 0.56 2.33
C GLY A 95 8.65 0.89 1.83
N CYS A 96 7.62 0.17 2.26
CA CYS A 96 6.26 0.55 1.99
C CYS A 96 5.94 1.96 2.55
N GLN A 97 5.29 2.79 1.75
CA GLN A 97 4.92 4.17 2.06
C GLN A 97 3.54 4.21 2.73
N SER A 98 3.52 4.18 4.07
CA SER A 98 2.29 4.06 4.88
C SER A 98 1.32 5.25 4.73
N GLU A 99 1.83 6.43 4.37
CA GLU A 99 0.99 7.59 4.04
C GLU A 99 0.16 7.39 2.76
N PHE A 100 0.54 6.43 1.92
CA PHE A 100 -0.10 6.20 0.62
C PHE A 100 -0.60 4.77 0.44
N GLY A 101 -0.60 3.92 1.48
CA GLY A 101 -1.15 2.57 1.42
C GLY A 101 -1.09 1.81 2.75
N GLU A 102 -1.73 0.65 2.80
CA GLU A 102 -1.83 -0.20 3.99
C GLU A 102 -0.62 -1.11 4.13
N CYS A 103 0.53 -0.54 4.52
CA CYS A 103 1.74 -1.32 4.74
C CYS A 103 1.55 -2.41 5.79
N LYS A 104 2.20 -3.56 5.61
CA LYS A 104 2.29 -4.54 6.69
C LYS A 104 3.15 -3.93 7.78
N SER A 105 2.52 -3.49 8.87
CA SER A 105 3.20 -3.39 10.15
C SER A 105 3.56 -4.82 10.51
N ILE A 106 4.83 -5.21 10.37
CA ILE A 106 5.27 -6.54 10.80
C ILE A 106 5.05 -6.56 12.31
N LYS A 107 4.05 -7.32 12.76
CA LYS A 107 3.77 -7.43 14.18
C LYS A 107 5.01 -8.00 14.85
N ARG A 108 5.25 -7.65 16.11
CA ARG A 108 6.36 -8.19 16.92
C ARG A 108 6.52 -9.71 16.78
N THR A 109 5.41 -10.43 16.61
CA THR A 109 5.35 -11.89 16.46
C THR A 109 5.90 -12.43 15.14
N ASP A 110 5.95 -11.60 14.10
CA ASP A 110 6.32 -12.01 12.74
C ASP A 110 7.77 -11.60 12.40
N LEU A 111 8.40 -10.77 13.24
CA LEU A 111 9.81 -10.39 13.10
C LEU A 111 10.73 -11.51 13.62
N PRO A 112 11.87 -11.75 12.95
CA PRO A 112 12.87 -12.69 13.45
C PRO A 112 13.45 -12.21 14.78
N VAL A 113 13.79 -13.16 15.65
CA VAL A 113 14.52 -12.87 16.90
C VAL A 113 16.01 -12.71 16.58
N SER A 114 16.65 -11.69 17.15
CA SER A 114 18.05 -11.34 16.90
C SER A 114 18.76 -10.92 18.18
N ASP A 115 20.05 -11.22 18.28
CA ASP A 115 20.95 -10.69 19.32
C ASP A 115 21.79 -9.50 18.78
N GLY A 116 21.61 -9.13 17.51
CA GLY A 116 22.41 -8.14 16.80
C GLY A 116 21.62 -6.88 16.49
N LYS A 117 21.12 -6.77 15.26
CA LYS A 117 20.26 -5.65 14.85
C LYS A 117 18.81 -5.89 15.23
N CYS A 118 18.08 -4.81 15.49
CA CYS A 118 16.66 -4.80 15.79
C CYS A 118 16.01 -3.53 15.24
N GLY A 119 14.68 -3.48 15.34
CA GLY A 119 13.88 -2.34 14.91
C GLY A 119 12.82 -2.75 13.90
N ASP A 120 12.05 -1.75 13.50
CA ASP A 120 10.95 -1.92 12.54
C ASP A 120 11.45 -2.58 11.25
N ASN A 121 10.71 -3.60 10.79
CA ASN A 121 11.05 -4.40 9.62
C ASN A 121 12.45 -5.06 9.65
N VAL A 122 13.11 -5.15 10.82
CA VAL A 122 14.44 -5.78 10.98
C VAL A 122 14.32 -7.05 11.82
N ALA A 123 14.09 -6.90 13.12
CA ALA A 123 14.06 -7.99 14.08
C ALA A 123 13.60 -7.48 15.45
N VAL A 124 13.16 -8.42 16.29
CA VAL A 124 12.95 -8.19 17.72
C VAL A 124 14.16 -8.74 18.48
N CYS A 125 14.56 -8.06 19.55
CA CYS A 125 15.59 -8.57 20.42
C CYS A 125 15.10 -9.81 21.17
N ARG A 126 16.01 -10.73 21.48
CA ARG A 126 15.73 -11.87 22.37
C ARG A 126 15.19 -11.37 23.71
N ASP A 127 14.35 -12.19 24.36
CA ASP A 127 13.85 -11.93 25.71
C ASP A 127 14.98 -11.49 26.67
N GLY A 128 14.74 -10.41 27.40
CA GLY A 128 15.71 -9.77 28.29
C GLY A 128 16.71 -8.85 27.60
N TYR A 129 16.59 -8.61 26.30
CA TYR A 129 17.40 -7.63 25.55
C TYR A 129 16.54 -6.45 25.09
N CYS A 130 17.15 -5.29 25.12
CA CYS A 130 16.57 -4.01 24.73
C CYS A 130 17.00 -3.65 23.32
N CYS A 131 16.08 -3.10 22.52
CA CYS A 131 16.42 -2.53 21.23
C CYS A 131 16.78 -1.06 21.40
N SER A 132 18.07 -0.71 21.31
CA SER A 132 18.51 0.67 21.49
C SER A 132 17.91 1.60 20.44
N LYS A 133 17.97 2.91 20.70
CA LYS A 133 17.60 3.95 19.71
C LYS A 133 18.35 3.86 18.37
N TYR A 134 19.46 3.12 18.35
CA TYR A 134 20.29 2.90 17.16
C TYR A 134 20.01 1.58 16.44
N GLY A 135 19.01 0.81 16.88
CA GLY A 135 18.60 -0.45 16.24
C GLY A 135 19.55 -1.61 16.52
N TYR A 136 20.10 -1.67 17.73
CA TYR A 136 20.94 -2.79 18.19
C TYR A 136 20.42 -3.36 19.50
N CYS A 137 20.53 -4.68 19.65
CA CYS A 137 20.17 -5.39 20.87
C CYS A 137 21.28 -5.30 21.91
N GLY A 138 20.90 -5.09 23.17
CA GLY A 138 21.81 -5.12 24.31
C GLY A 138 21.07 -5.02 25.64
N GLN A 139 21.78 -5.20 26.75
CA GLN A 139 21.19 -5.27 28.10
C GLN A 139 21.60 -4.14 29.03
N THR A 140 22.49 -3.24 28.59
CA THR A 140 22.95 -2.14 29.45
C THR A 140 22.00 -0.95 29.35
N SER A 141 22.10 -0.03 30.31
CA SER A 141 21.30 1.21 30.31
C SER A 141 21.44 2.05 29.04
N GLU A 142 22.53 1.91 28.29
CA GLU A 142 22.70 2.56 26.98
C GLU A 142 21.72 2.03 25.92
N TYR A 143 21.34 0.75 26.02
CA TYR A 143 20.38 0.11 25.14
C TYR A 143 18.96 0.24 25.68
N CYS A 144 18.80 0.09 26.99
CA CYS A 144 17.49 -0.06 27.64
C CYS A 144 16.85 1.25 28.08
N GLY A 145 17.66 2.29 28.31
CA GLY A 145 17.19 3.58 28.79
C GLY A 145 16.60 4.48 27.69
N THR A 146 16.88 5.78 27.78
CA THR A 146 16.25 6.79 26.92
C THR A 146 16.42 6.50 25.43
N GLY A 147 15.29 6.32 24.74
CA GLY A 147 15.20 6.06 23.31
C GLY A 147 15.17 4.58 22.94
N CYS A 148 15.14 3.68 23.92
CA CYS A 148 14.88 2.27 23.66
C CYS A 148 13.54 2.08 22.92
N GLN A 149 13.55 1.21 21.90
CA GLN A 149 12.41 0.92 21.04
C GLN A 149 11.60 -0.25 21.63
N SER A 150 10.62 0.05 22.48
CA SER A 150 9.85 -0.92 23.29
C SER A 150 9.00 -1.91 22.49
N GLU A 151 8.74 -1.62 21.21
CA GLU A 151 8.09 -2.57 20.30
C GLU A 151 9.02 -3.72 19.91
N PHE A 152 10.33 -3.53 20.05
CA PHE A 152 11.38 -4.44 19.56
C PHE A 152 12.33 -4.95 20.67
N GLY A 153 12.09 -4.63 21.94
CA GLY A 153 12.86 -5.12 23.08
C GLY A 153 12.33 -4.67 24.44
N ASP A 154 12.95 -5.16 25.51
CA ASP A 154 12.46 -5.01 26.89
C ASP A 154 13.04 -3.75 27.59
N CYS A 155 12.54 -2.57 27.22
CA CYS A 155 13.00 -1.27 27.73
C CYS A 155 12.63 -1.00 29.20
N TYR A 156 13.47 -0.27 29.94
CA TYR A 156 13.24 0.13 31.34
C TYR A 156 13.85 1.47 31.72
#